data_AF-A0A967ZC94-F1
#
_entry.id   AF-A0A967ZC94-F1
#
_cell.length_a   1.000
_cell.length_b   1.000
_cell.length_c   1.000
_cell.angle_alpha   90.00
_cell.angle_beta   90.00
_cell.angle_gamma   90.00
#
_symmetry.space_group_name_H-M   'P 1'
#
loop_
_entity.id
_entity.type
_entity.pdbx_description
1 polymer ?
#
loop_
_entity_poly.entity_id
_entity_poly.type
_entity_poly.pdbx_seq_one_letter_code
_entity_poly.pdbx_strand_id
1 'polypeptide(L)'
;MLTGQIANVEVRLDTRDYVGSSARIFLNLPSLIGGLGSPAGLELRWDASNPFYSGSVRPGQSSLVFDGRIEQPVTAAVFSFVLMLEGGADAPVFDVEPYYEIELIP
;
A
#
# COMPACT_ATOMS: atom_id res chain seq x y z
N MET A 1 15.11 9.91 12.22
CA MET A 1 14.26 8.89 11.57
C MET A 1 13.41 8.22 12.64
N LEU A 2 12.10 8.24 12.47
CA LEU A 2 11.12 7.51 13.27
C LEU A 2 10.67 6.28 12.48
N THR A 3 10.48 5.15 13.18
CA THR A 3 9.99 3.92 12.56
C THR A 3 8.76 3.44 13.28
N GLY A 4 7.67 3.26 12.55
CA GLY A 4 6.44 2.62 13.01
C GLY A 4 6.33 1.21 12.43
N GLN A 5 5.75 0.28 13.19
CA GLN A 5 5.47 -1.07 12.71
C GLN A 5 4.03 -1.44 13.06
N ILE A 6 3.34 -2.05 12.10
CA ILE A 6 1.98 -2.55 12.28
C ILE A 6 1.94 -3.97 11.71
N ALA A 7 1.86 -4.96 12.57
CA ALA A 7 1.85 -6.36 12.17
C ALA A 7 0.43 -6.90 12.02
N ASN A 8 0.29 -7.93 11.18
CA ASN A 8 -0.95 -8.71 11.01
C ASN A 8 -2.18 -7.87 10.61
N VAL A 9 -2.01 -6.92 9.69
CA VAL A 9 -3.10 -6.12 9.14
C VAL A 9 -3.81 -6.92 8.05
N GLU A 10 -5.05 -7.32 8.30
CA GLU A 10 -5.89 -7.92 7.26
C GLU A 10 -6.42 -6.84 6.33
N VAL A 11 -5.99 -6.86 5.07
CA VAL A 11 -6.49 -6.01 4.00
C VAL A 11 -7.50 -6.82 3.19
N ARG A 12 -8.69 -6.27 2.98
CA ARG A 12 -9.79 -6.90 2.24
C ARG A 12 -10.30 -5.93 1.18
N LEU A 13 -10.07 -6.26 -0.09
CA LEU A 13 -10.49 -5.44 -1.22
C LEU A 13 -11.78 -6.03 -1.81
N ASP A 14 -12.84 -5.21 -1.96
CA ASP A 14 -14.04 -5.63 -2.71
C ASP A 14 -13.70 -5.64 -4.20
N THR A 15 -13.62 -6.84 -4.77
CA THR A 15 -13.24 -7.10 -6.16
C THR A 15 -14.35 -7.83 -6.92
N ARG A 16 -15.58 -7.80 -6.39
CA ARG A 16 -16.74 -8.53 -6.93
C ARG A 16 -16.99 -8.29 -8.42
N ASP A 17 -16.82 -7.06 -8.86
CA ASP A 17 -17.08 -6.66 -10.25
C ASP A 17 -16.01 -7.16 -11.25
N TYR A 18 -14.91 -7.72 -10.74
CA TYR A 18 -13.77 -8.17 -11.52
C TYR A 18 -13.53 -9.69 -11.44
N VAL A 19 -14.44 -10.43 -10.81
CA VAL A 19 -14.32 -11.89 -10.66
C VAL A 19 -14.24 -12.56 -12.04
N GLY A 20 -13.23 -13.41 -12.19
CA GLY A 20 -12.94 -14.14 -13.43
C GLY A 20 -11.95 -13.42 -14.35
N SER A 21 -11.64 -12.15 -14.11
CA SER A 21 -10.65 -11.37 -14.88
C SER A 21 -9.23 -11.53 -14.33
N SER A 22 -8.24 -11.38 -15.20
CA SER A 22 -6.85 -11.16 -14.81
C SER A 22 -6.65 -9.68 -14.50
N ALA A 23 -6.01 -9.38 -13.38
CA ALA A 23 -5.82 -8.00 -12.94
C ALA A 23 -4.49 -7.81 -12.19
N ARG A 24 -4.01 -6.58 -12.21
CA ARG A 24 -2.98 -6.07 -11.30
C ARG A 24 -3.61 -5.16 -10.29
N ILE A 25 -3.20 -5.29 -9.03
CA ILE A 25 -3.59 -4.35 -7.97
C ILE A 25 -2.34 -3.65 -7.48
N PHE A 26 -2.42 -2.33 -7.38
CA PHE A 26 -1.34 -1.48 -6.91
C PHE A 26 -1.74 -0.82 -5.59
N LEU A 27 -0.77 -0.68 -4.68
CA LEU A 27 -0.86 0.19 -3.52
C LEU A 27 -0.16 1.50 -3.87
N ASN A 28 -0.86 2.60 -3.67
CA ASN A 28 -0.42 3.95 -4.02
C ASN A 28 -0.29 4.81 -2.77
N LEU A 29 0.72 5.67 -2.74
CA LEU A 29 0.79 6.76 -1.77
C LEU A 29 0.55 8.11 -2.45
N PRO A 30 -0.30 8.97 -1.86
CA PRO A 30 -0.45 10.35 -2.31
C PRO A 30 0.90 11.08 -2.41
N SER A 31 1.03 11.99 -3.36
CA SER A 31 2.25 12.79 -3.55
C SER A 31 2.46 13.83 -2.44
N LEU A 32 1.37 14.34 -1.88
CA LEU A 32 1.36 15.32 -0.81
C LEU A 32 0.83 14.66 0.46
N ILE A 33 1.66 14.62 1.49
CA ILE A 33 1.33 14.05 2.80
C ILE A 33 1.56 15.14 3.83
N GLY A 34 0.50 15.45 4.59
CA GLY A 34 0.57 16.47 5.64
C GLY A 34 1.63 16.12 6.68
N GLY A 35 2.42 17.12 7.10
CA GLY A 35 3.47 16.97 8.10
C GLY A 35 4.83 16.52 7.57
N LEU A 36 4.94 15.99 6.35
CA LEU A 36 6.25 15.67 5.75
C LEU A 36 6.99 16.95 5.33
N GLY A 37 8.26 17.07 5.75
CA GLY A 37 9.17 18.11 5.26
C GLY A 37 9.65 17.87 3.81
N SER A 38 9.53 16.64 3.32
CA SER A 38 9.87 16.23 1.95
C SER A 38 9.18 14.90 1.60
N PRO A 39 8.76 14.66 0.34
CA PRO A 39 8.26 13.36 -0.12
C PRO A 39 9.26 12.21 0.12
N ALA A 40 10.56 12.47 0.07
CA ALA A 40 11.58 11.46 0.34
C ALA A 40 11.59 11.01 1.82
N GLY A 41 10.97 11.79 2.71
CA GLY A 41 10.91 11.54 4.13
C GLY A 41 9.86 10.49 4.55
N LEU A 42 9.21 9.82 3.60
CA LEU A 42 8.37 8.66 3.90
C LEU A 42 8.70 7.47 3.00
N GLU A 43 8.79 6.30 3.60
CA GLU A 43 8.74 5.02 2.91
C GLU A 43 7.82 4.07 3.69
N LEU A 44 6.80 3.55 2.99
CA LEU A 44 5.96 2.48 3.50
C LEU A 44 6.44 1.18 2.89
N ARG A 45 6.80 0.21 3.73
CA ARG A 45 7.20 -1.15 3.35
C ARG A 45 6.18 -2.14 3.88
N TRP A 46 6.01 -3.25 3.19
CA TRP A 46 5.19 -4.34 3.69
C TRP A 46 5.76 -5.70 3.34
N ASP A 47 5.49 -6.65 4.22
CA ASP A 47 5.61 -8.07 3.97
C ASP A 47 4.23 -8.69 3.83
N ALA A 48 4.06 -9.51 2.80
CA ALA A 48 2.85 -10.26 2.50
C ALA A 48 3.19 -11.70 2.12
N SER A 49 2.17 -12.55 2.10
CA SER A 49 2.28 -13.93 1.60
C SER A 49 1.68 -14.05 0.21
N ASN A 50 2.24 -14.96 -0.60
CA ASN A 50 1.71 -15.30 -1.92
C ASN A 50 0.20 -15.64 -1.83
N PRO A 51 -0.65 -15.11 -2.74
CA PRO A 51 -0.35 -14.50 -4.05
C PRO A 51 0.02 -13.01 -4.02
N PHE A 52 0.07 -12.37 -2.85
CA PHE A 52 0.42 -10.96 -2.76
C PHE A 52 1.94 -10.79 -2.68
N TYR A 53 2.42 -9.69 -3.26
CA TYR A 53 3.83 -9.34 -3.26
C TYR A 53 4.17 -8.46 -2.06
N SER A 54 5.27 -8.78 -1.37
CA SER A 54 5.95 -7.85 -0.47
C SER A 54 6.56 -6.71 -1.28
N GLY A 55 6.69 -5.52 -0.67
CA GLY A 55 7.19 -4.36 -1.40
C GLY A 55 7.39 -3.12 -0.55
N SER A 56 7.61 -2.02 -1.26
CA SER A 56 7.74 -0.69 -0.70
C SER A 56 7.16 0.34 -1.64
N VAL A 57 6.74 1.48 -1.10
CA VAL A 57 6.25 2.62 -1.86
C VAL A 57 6.62 3.93 -1.16
N ARG A 58 6.90 4.98 -1.94
CA ARG A 58 7.13 6.34 -1.47
C ARG A 58 6.01 7.27 -1.96
N PRO A 59 5.82 8.45 -1.35
CA PRO A 59 4.83 9.42 -1.80
C PRO A 59 4.90 9.70 -3.30
N GLY A 60 3.75 9.66 -3.98
CA GLY A 60 3.63 9.85 -5.42
C GLY A 60 4.02 8.64 -6.26
N GLN A 61 4.25 7.48 -5.64
CA GLN A 61 4.55 6.23 -6.33
C GLN A 61 3.42 5.21 -6.18
N SER A 62 3.46 4.24 -7.09
CA SER A 62 2.61 3.06 -7.12
C SER A 62 3.48 1.83 -7.03
N SER A 63 3.00 0.80 -6.33
CA SER A 63 3.74 -0.45 -6.17
C SER A 63 2.78 -1.62 -6.28
N LEU A 64 3.17 -2.62 -7.07
CA LEU A 64 2.35 -3.80 -7.36
C LEU A 64 2.22 -4.67 -6.11
N VAL A 65 0.99 -4.95 -5.69
CA VAL A 65 0.70 -5.83 -4.54
C VAL A 65 0.10 -7.18 -4.96
N PHE A 66 -0.46 -7.28 -6.15
CA PHE A 66 -1.04 -8.52 -6.68
C PHE A 66 -1.02 -8.50 -8.22
N ASP A 67 -0.68 -9.62 -8.84
CA ASP A 67 -0.85 -9.87 -10.28
C ASP A 67 -1.36 -11.29 -10.45
N GLY A 68 -2.57 -11.43 -10.97
CA GLY A 68 -3.18 -12.74 -11.16
C GLY A 68 -4.67 -12.66 -11.46
N ARG A 69 -5.32 -13.81 -11.40
CA ARG A 69 -6.76 -13.93 -11.62
C ARG A 69 -7.54 -13.60 -10.34
N ILE A 70 -8.56 -12.76 -10.45
CA ILE A 70 -9.50 -12.51 -9.35
C ILE A 70 -10.48 -13.69 -9.30
N GLU A 71 -10.33 -14.55 -8.29
CA GLU A 71 -11.14 -15.77 -8.17
C GLU A 71 -12.32 -15.62 -7.21
N GLN A 72 -12.25 -14.64 -6.31
CA GLN A 72 -13.25 -14.42 -5.26
C GLN A 72 -13.74 -12.97 -5.26
N PRO A 73 -14.98 -12.71 -4.77
CA PRO A 73 -15.49 -11.34 -4.66
C PRO A 73 -14.73 -10.44 -3.68
N VAL A 74 -13.91 -11.02 -2.81
CA VAL A 74 -13.03 -10.29 -1.90
C VAL A 74 -11.62 -10.83 -2.08
N THR A 75 -10.73 -9.96 -2.54
CA THR A 75 -9.30 -10.24 -2.63
C THR A 75 -8.64 -9.76 -1.33
N ALA A 76 -8.16 -10.69 -0.50
CA ALA A 76 -7.67 -10.37 0.84
C ALA A 76 -6.29 -10.98 1.13
N ALA A 77 -5.51 -10.28 1.95
CA ALA A 77 -4.24 -10.76 2.49
C ALA A 77 -3.92 -10.12 3.84
N VAL A 78 -3.00 -10.76 4.56
CA VAL A 78 -2.41 -10.22 5.78
C VAL A 78 -1.07 -9.59 5.46
N PHE A 79 -0.91 -8.33 5.88
CA PHE A 79 0.29 -7.53 5.67
C PHE A 79 0.95 -7.21 7.02
N SER A 80 2.27 -7.15 7.02
CA SER A 80 3.04 -6.51 8.09
C SER A 80 3.70 -5.26 7.54
N PHE A 81 3.26 -4.09 8.00
CA PHE A 81 3.73 -2.80 7.52
C PHE A 81 4.87 -2.25 8.39
N VAL A 82 5.85 -1.64 7.74
CA VAL A 82 6.90 -0.82 8.35
C VAL A 82 6.83 0.56 7.72
N LEU A 83 6.64 1.58 8.55
CA LEU A 83 6.65 2.98 8.16
C LEU A 83 7.99 3.60 8.57
N MET A 84 8.76 4.08 7.61
CA MET A 84 9.99 4.82 7.87
C MET A 84 9.76 6.29 7.57
N LEU A 85 9.95 7.12 8.59
CA LEU A 85 9.58 8.52 8.57
C LEU A 85 10.76 9.41 8.94
N GLU A 86 11.05 10.38 8.10
CA GLU A 86 11.93 11.51 8.36
C GLU A 86 11.07 12.77 8.42
N GLY A 87 10.60 13.08 9.63
CA GLY A 87 9.80 14.28 9.89
C GLY A 87 10.64 15.56 9.95
N GLY A 88 9.99 16.69 9.73
CA GLY A 88 10.51 17.99 10.18
C GLY A 88 10.35 18.14 11.69
N ALA A 89 11.21 18.95 12.33
CA ALA A 89 11.26 19.10 13.79
C ALA A 89 9.93 19.51 14.46
N ASP A 90 9.00 20.09 13.70
CA ASP A 90 7.79 20.75 14.22
C ASP A 90 6.46 20.12 13.76
N ALA A 91 6.46 18.97 13.08
CA ALA A 91 5.22 18.32 12.63
C ALA A 91 4.70 17.32 13.68
N PRO A 92 3.59 17.61 14.39
CA PRO A 92 3.10 16.76 15.47
C PRO A 92 2.31 15.54 14.98
N VAL A 93 1.81 15.57 13.74
CA VAL A 93 0.96 14.52 13.16
C VAL A 93 1.33 14.33 11.69
N PHE A 94 1.39 13.07 11.27
CA PHE A 94 1.53 12.66 9.89
C PHE A 94 0.29 11.87 9.52
N ASP A 95 -0.40 12.31 8.48
CA ASP A 95 -1.60 11.65 7.99
C ASP A 95 -1.32 11.04 6.63
N VAL A 96 -1.33 9.71 6.58
CA VAL A 96 -0.99 8.93 5.39
C VAL A 96 -2.22 8.10 5.03
N GLU A 97 -2.77 8.36 3.85
CA GLU A 97 -3.93 7.64 3.31
C GLU A 97 -3.53 6.87 2.05
N PRO A 98 -3.02 5.62 2.18
CA PRO A 98 -2.78 4.77 1.03
C PRO A 98 -4.10 4.41 0.34
N TYR A 99 -4.07 4.21 -0.96
CA TYR A 99 -5.22 3.72 -1.73
C TYR A 99 -4.80 2.63 -2.72
N TYR A 100 -5.77 1.81 -3.12
CA TYR A 100 -5.55 0.72 -4.06
C TYR A 100 -6.12 1.07 -5.43
N GLU A 101 -5.39 0.70 -6.47
CA GLU A 101 -5.84 0.81 -7.87
C GLU A 101 -5.85 -0.57 -8.51
N ILE A 102 -6.84 -0.85 -9.36
CA ILE A 102 -6.95 -2.09 -10.11
C ILE A 102 -6.84 -1.82 -11.61
N GLU A 103 -5.96 -2.57 -12.27
CA GLU A 103 -5.76 -2.56 -13.72
C GLU A 103 -6.13 -3.92 -14.28
N LEU A 104 -7.06 -3.97 -15.25
CA LEU A 104 -7.44 -5.22 -15.90
C LEU A 104 -6.45 -5.58 -17.01
N ILE A 105 -6.06 -6.85 -17.06
CA ILE A 105 -5.20 -7.38 -18.11
C ILE A 105 -6.11 -7.95 -19.23
N PRO A 106 -5.96 -7.49 -20.49
CA PRO A 106 -6.74 -7.97 -21.63
C PRO A 106 -6.56 -9.46 -21.96
#